data_AF-A0A966SF13-F1
#
_entry.id   AF-A0A966SF13-F1
#
_cell.length_a   1.000
_cell.length_b   1.000
_cell.length_c   1.000
_cell.angle_alpha   90.00
_cell.angle_beta   90.00
_cell.angle_gamma   90.00
#
_symmetry.space_group_name_H-M   'P 1'
#
loop_
_entity.id
_entity.type
_entity.pdbx_description
1 polymer ?
#
loop_
_entity_poly.entity_id
_entity_poly.type
_entity_poly.pdbx_seq_one_letter_code
_entity_poly.pdbx_strand_id
1 'polypeptide(L)'
;MQAKVLDFRSNSFKHLHYGPRHYHKSQCDYLIESCAATNPSPVPAYCFYSQWQPETIGTGLLTRGGGCAIEFYGCALATAGVVCGLRGGRGRARQSALEHVIPYALPWHLLVCQKENETEDLPTRACAAWKREAIAREQSLLNSLGERRRNELQQALQARGQVRVWDAAPDYVSAIVNDVEPDSPPPVQRVIIVREVTA
;
A
#
# COMPACT_ATOMS: atom_id res chain seq x y z
N MET A 1 -1.12 8.53 -0.68
CA MET A 1 -1.71 7.17 -0.77
C MET A 1 -2.90 7.20 -1.71
N GLN A 2 -3.23 6.10 -2.39
CA GLN A 2 -4.46 6.00 -3.18
C GLN A 2 -5.35 4.83 -2.76
N ALA A 3 -6.64 5.06 -2.64
CA ALA A 3 -7.61 4.05 -2.22
C ALA A 3 -8.25 3.32 -3.41
N LYS A 4 -8.45 2.00 -3.28
CA LYS A 4 -9.19 1.17 -4.23
C LYS A 4 -10.03 0.13 -3.49
N VAL A 5 -11.20 -0.20 -4.04
CA VAL A 5 -12.07 -1.26 -3.51
C VAL A 5 -11.79 -2.55 -4.27
N LEU A 6 -11.60 -3.64 -3.54
CA LEU A 6 -11.53 -5.00 -4.06
C LEU A 6 -12.90 -5.66 -3.89
N ASP A 7 -13.48 -6.11 -5.01
CA ASP A 7 -14.78 -6.80 -5.06
C ASP A 7 -14.55 -8.30 -5.16
N PHE A 8 -14.61 -8.98 -4.02
CA PHE A 8 -14.43 -10.43 -3.94
C PHE A 8 -15.60 -11.21 -4.51
N ARG A 9 -16.82 -10.64 -4.53
CA ARG A 9 -17.98 -11.30 -5.14
C ARG A 9 -17.80 -11.43 -6.63
N SER A 10 -17.29 -10.37 -7.27
CA SER A 10 -17.03 -10.37 -8.70
C SER A 10 -15.61 -10.82 -9.06
N ASN A 11 -14.81 -11.27 -8.08
CA ASN A 11 -13.38 -11.54 -8.19
C ASN A 11 -12.61 -10.45 -8.96
N SER A 12 -12.94 -9.17 -8.72
CA SER A 12 -12.36 -8.08 -9.50
C SER A 12 -12.08 -6.80 -8.72
N PHE A 13 -11.36 -5.88 -9.36
CA PHE A 13 -11.24 -4.49 -8.92
C PHE A 13 -11.50 -3.54 -10.08
N LYS A 14 -12.03 -2.36 -9.76
CA LYS A 14 -12.26 -1.30 -10.75
C LYS A 14 -11.08 -0.33 -10.79
N HIS A 15 -10.62 -0.02 -12.00
CA HIS A 15 -9.76 1.14 -12.28
C HIS A 15 -8.46 1.23 -11.47
N LEU A 16 -7.73 0.12 -11.28
CA LEU A 16 -6.41 0.18 -10.65
C LEU A 16 -5.42 1.00 -11.48
N HIS A 17 -5.55 0.93 -12.81
CA HIS A 17 -4.71 1.63 -13.78
C HIS A 17 -5.47 2.75 -14.50
N TYR A 18 -6.14 3.66 -13.75
CA TYR A 18 -6.80 4.78 -14.41
C TYR A 18 -5.76 5.63 -15.16
N GLY A 19 -5.96 5.73 -16.47
CA GLY A 19 -5.22 6.59 -17.37
C GLY A 19 -6.21 7.11 -18.41
N PRO A 20 -6.30 8.44 -18.63
CA PRO A 20 -7.10 8.96 -19.73
C PRO A 20 -6.62 8.33 -21.04
N ARG A 21 -7.53 8.00 -21.97
CA ARG A 21 -7.19 7.46 -23.30
C ARG A 21 -6.17 8.32 -24.07
N HIS A 22 -6.04 9.59 -23.70
CA HIS A 22 -5.21 10.60 -24.35
C HIS A 22 -3.98 11.04 -23.52
N TYR A 23 -3.75 10.49 -22.33
CA TYR A 23 -2.60 10.84 -21.49
C TYR A 23 -1.68 9.64 -21.28
N HIS A 24 -0.38 9.87 -21.41
CA HIS A 24 0.66 8.85 -21.24
C HIS A 24 0.87 8.42 -19.78
N LYS A 25 0.47 9.26 -18.81
CA LYS A 25 0.68 9.00 -17.37
C LYS A 25 -0.57 8.42 -16.73
N SER A 26 -0.39 7.32 -16.01
CA SER A 26 -1.44 6.71 -15.20
C SER A 26 -1.43 7.23 -13.77
N GLN A 27 -2.49 6.96 -13.02
CA GLN A 27 -2.63 7.38 -11.62
C GLN A 27 -1.46 6.94 -10.72
N CYS A 28 -0.85 5.76 -10.93
CA CYS A 28 0.32 5.36 -10.15
C CYS A 28 1.55 6.23 -10.46
N ASP A 29 1.72 6.66 -11.72
CA ASP A 29 2.83 7.51 -12.12
C ASP A 29 2.71 8.88 -11.46
N TYR A 30 1.52 9.49 -11.48
CA TYR A 30 1.24 10.75 -10.77
C TYR A 30 1.50 10.62 -9.26
N LEU A 31 1.08 9.52 -8.63
CA LEU A 31 1.31 9.30 -7.21
C LEU A 31 2.81 9.23 -6.88
N ILE A 32 3.58 8.50 -7.69
CA ILE A 32 5.03 8.36 -7.50
C ILE A 32 5.72 9.71 -7.68
N GLU A 33 5.42 10.44 -8.76
CA GLU A 33 6.01 11.75 -9.06
C GLU A 33 5.67 12.78 -7.98
N SER A 34 4.42 12.81 -7.53
CA SER A 34 3.98 13.75 -6.49
C SER A 34 4.69 13.52 -5.16
N CYS A 35 4.88 12.25 -4.77
CA CYS A 35 5.65 11.92 -3.57
C CYS A 35 7.14 12.31 -3.73
N ALA A 36 7.75 12.01 -4.88
CA ALA A 36 9.14 12.36 -5.15
C ALA A 36 9.41 13.87 -5.15
N ALA A 37 8.41 14.69 -5.49
CA ALA A 37 8.51 16.15 -5.48
C ALA A 37 8.42 16.77 -4.07
N THR A 38 8.06 16.00 -3.04
CA THR A 38 7.94 16.48 -1.66
C THR A 38 9.21 16.17 -0.85
N ASN A 39 9.56 17.06 0.09
CA ASN A 39 10.66 16.85 1.02
C ASN A 39 10.15 17.03 2.47
N PRO A 40 10.16 15.98 3.30
CA PRO A 40 10.61 14.62 3.00
C PRO A 40 9.67 13.88 2.04
N SER A 41 10.24 13.01 1.20
CA SER A 41 9.47 12.21 0.23
C SER A 41 8.73 11.06 0.95
N PRO A 42 7.38 11.05 0.94
CA PRO A 42 6.60 9.98 1.53
C PRO A 42 6.60 8.74 0.62
N VAL A 43 6.25 7.59 1.19
CA VAL A 43 6.14 6.34 0.44
C VAL A 43 4.85 6.33 -0.40
N PRO A 44 4.93 6.22 -1.74
CA PRO A 44 3.74 6.10 -2.58
C PRO A 44 3.14 4.69 -2.42
N ALA A 45 1.92 4.62 -1.87
CA ALA A 45 1.23 3.37 -1.57
C ALA A 45 -0.24 3.39 -2.01
N TYR A 46 -0.78 2.20 -2.28
CA TYR A 46 -2.19 1.93 -2.49
C TYR A 46 -2.78 1.26 -1.25
N CYS A 47 -3.98 1.69 -0.84
CA CYS A 47 -4.81 1.01 0.16
C CYS A 47 -5.99 0.36 -0.54
N PHE A 48 -6.10 -0.95 -0.35
CA PHE A 48 -7.15 -1.81 -0.84
C PHE A 48 -8.17 -2.04 0.25
N TYR A 49 -9.37 -1.50 0.07
CA TYR A 49 -10.51 -1.83 0.91
C TYR A 49 -11.12 -3.12 0.41
N SER A 50 -11.06 -4.14 1.25
CA SER A 50 -11.67 -5.42 1.00
C SER A 50 -12.97 -5.54 1.78
N GLN A 51 -14.06 -5.73 1.05
CA GLN A 51 -15.34 -6.16 1.64
C GLN A 51 -15.42 -7.67 1.44
N TRP A 52 -15.08 -8.43 2.47
CA TRP A 52 -15.11 -9.88 2.44
C TRP A 52 -16.48 -10.38 2.95
N GLN A 53 -16.98 -11.48 2.38
CA GLN A 53 -17.95 -12.31 3.08
C GLN A 53 -17.21 -13.50 3.69
N PRO A 54 -17.32 -13.73 4.99
CA PRO A 54 -16.68 -14.83 5.71
C PRO A 54 -16.72 -16.18 4.99
N GLU A 55 -17.85 -16.50 4.34
CA GLU A 55 -18.06 -17.81 3.72
C GLU A 55 -17.34 -17.98 2.37
N THR A 56 -16.86 -16.88 1.75
CA THR A 56 -16.44 -16.88 0.35
C THR A 56 -14.95 -17.14 0.12
N ILE A 57 -14.11 -17.16 1.16
CA ILE A 57 -12.66 -17.22 0.97
C ILE A 57 -12.01 -18.34 1.75
N GLY A 58 -11.34 -19.21 0.99
CA GLY A 58 -10.35 -20.13 1.53
C GLY A 58 -9.29 -19.35 2.31
N THR A 59 -9.30 -19.54 3.62
CA THR A 59 -8.48 -18.82 4.61
C THR A 59 -6.98 -18.81 4.31
N GLY A 60 -6.47 -19.71 3.45
CA GLY A 60 -5.03 -19.85 3.16
C GLY A 60 -4.35 -18.69 2.44
N LEU A 61 -5.07 -17.81 1.75
CA LEU A 61 -4.46 -16.76 0.90
C LEU A 61 -3.86 -15.58 1.69
N LEU A 62 -4.25 -15.38 2.96
CA LEU A 62 -3.79 -14.26 3.79
C LEU A 62 -3.10 -14.69 5.10
N THR A 63 -2.97 -15.99 5.37
CA THR A 63 -2.64 -16.54 6.70
C THR A 63 -1.18 -16.95 6.91
N ARG A 64 -0.20 -16.33 6.24
CA ARG A 64 1.19 -16.45 6.71
C ARG A 64 1.36 -15.66 8.02
N GLY A 65 0.92 -16.23 9.15
CA GLY A 65 1.01 -15.57 10.46
C GLY A 65 0.13 -16.11 11.60
N GLY A 66 -0.79 -17.04 11.33
CA GLY A 66 -1.66 -17.62 12.37
C GLY A 66 -3.01 -16.92 12.50
N GLY A 67 -4.08 -17.72 12.46
CA GLY A 67 -5.46 -17.35 12.78
C GLY A 67 -6.06 -16.23 11.93
N CYS A 68 -6.77 -16.57 10.86
CA CYS A 68 -7.68 -15.63 10.22
C CYS A 68 -8.86 -15.39 11.17
N ALA A 69 -8.88 -14.28 11.92
CA ALA A 69 -10.15 -13.77 12.39
C ALA A 69 -10.93 -13.37 11.13
N ILE A 70 -12.06 -14.04 10.92
CA ILE A 70 -13.05 -13.75 9.89
C ILE A 70 -13.46 -12.26 9.88
N GLU A 71 -13.19 -11.57 10.99
CA GLU A 71 -13.44 -10.18 11.29
C GLU A 71 -12.38 -9.20 10.78
N PHE A 72 -11.32 -9.67 10.07
CA PHE A 72 -10.34 -8.81 9.39
C PHE A 72 -10.92 -8.13 8.14
N TYR A 73 -12.07 -7.49 8.30
CA TYR A 73 -12.39 -6.26 7.59
C TYR A 73 -11.26 -5.29 7.85
N GLY A 74 -10.58 -4.85 6.80
CA GLY A 74 -9.49 -3.93 7.03
C GLY A 74 -8.60 -3.86 5.83
N CYS A 75 -8.14 -2.66 5.54
CA CYS A 75 -7.32 -2.35 4.40
C CYS A 75 -6.14 -3.33 4.22
N ALA A 76 -5.77 -3.61 2.98
CA ALA A 76 -4.46 -4.15 2.64
C ALA A 76 -3.67 -3.10 1.85
N LEU A 77 -2.36 -3.06 2.01
CA LEU A 77 -1.50 -2.10 1.33
C LEU A 77 -0.71 -2.76 0.20
N ALA A 78 -0.39 -1.99 -0.82
CA ALA A 78 0.68 -2.33 -1.76
C ALA A 78 1.48 -1.09 -2.10
N THR A 79 2.72 -1.29 -2.53
CA THR A 79 3.52 -0.18 -3.06
C THR A 79 2.92 0.30 -4.39
N ALA A 80 3.13 1.58 -4.73
CA ALA A 80 2.77 2.07 -6.06
C ALA A 80 3.56 1.39 -7.19
N GLY A 81 4.73 0.80 -6.88
CA GLY A 81 5.52 0.06 -7.86
C GLY A 81 4.91 -1.30 -8.19
N VAL A 82 4.31 -2.00 -7.21
CA VAL A 82 3.47 -3.19 -7.47
C VAL A 82 2.38 -2.85 -8.49
N VAL A 83 1.63 -1.78 -8.24
CA VAL A 83 0.56 -1.35 -9.17
C VAL A 83 1.10 -0.98 -10.56
N CYS A 84 2.27 -0.32 -10.63
CA CYS A 84 2.91 -0.01 -11.90
C CYS A 84 3.39 -1.27 -12.66
N GLY A 85 3.85 -2.30 -11.94
CA GLY A 85 4.27 -3.57 -12.49
C GLY A 85 3.11 -4.38 -13.06
N LEU A 86 1.99 -4.45 -12.32
CA LEU A 86 0.79 -5.20 -12.72
C LEU A 86 0.12 -4.66 -13.99
N ARG A 87 0.36 -3.39 -14.34
CA ARG A 87 -0.15 -2.77 -15.58
C ARG A 87 0.29 -3.50 -16.86
N GLY A 88 1.45 -4.16 -16.84
CA GLY A 88 2.06 -4.78 -18.03
C GLY A 88 1.44 -6.11 -18.47
N GLY A 89 0.47 -6.66 -17.73
CA GLY A 89 -0.17 -7.94 -18.04
C GLY A 89 -0.99 -7.89 -19.34
N ARG A 90 -0.79 -8.88 -20.23
CA ARG A 90 -1.53 -9.00 -21.50
C ARG A 90 -3.00 -9.38 -21.23
N GLY A 91 -3.94 -8.50 -21.65
CA GLY A 91 -5.39 -8.75 -21.72
C GLY A 91 -6.23 -7.99 -20.69
N ARG A 92 -7.33 -7.33 -21.12
CA ARG A 92 -8.22 -6.54 -20.25
C ARG A 92 -8.84 -7.35 -19.10
N ALA A 93 -9.26 -8.59 -19.35
CA ALA A 93 -9.84 -9.46 -18.32
C ALA A 93 -8.81 -9.83 -17.23
N ARG A 94 -7.53 -9.93 -17.61
CA ARG A 94 -6.39 -10.20 -16.74
C ARG A 94 -5.93 -8.97 -15.97
N GLN A 95 -6.43 -7.78 -16.27
CA GLN A 95 -6.06 -6.53 -15.60
C GLN A 95 -6.99 -6.16 -14.46
N SER A 96 -8.07 -6.92 -14.23
CA SER A 96 -9.03 -6.66 -13.16
C SER A 96 -9.20 -7.81 -12.18
N ALA A 97 -8.61 -8.99 -12.41
CA ALA A 97 -8.79 -10.15 -11.54
C ALA A 97 -7.97 -10.01 -10.24
N LEU A 98 -8.59 -10.34 -9.09
CA LEU A 98 -7.94 -10.17 -7.78
C LEU A 98 -6.71 -11.04 -7.60
N GLU A 99 -6.65 -12.21 -8.26
CA GLU A 99 -5.49 -13.11 -8.25
C GLU A 99 -4.18 -12.41 -8.62
N HIS A 100 -4.22 -11.29 -9.34
CA HIS A 100 -3.03 -10.53 -9.71
C HIS A 100 -2.60 -9.50 -8.67
N VAL A 101 -3.50 -9.05 -7.79
CA VAL A 101 -3.20 -8.02 -6.78
C VAL A 101 -2.96 -8.63 -5.41
N ILE A 102 -3.78 -9.63 -5.03
CA ILE A 102 -3.77 -10.23 -3.70
C ILE A 102 -2.39 -10.78 -3.28
N PRO A 103 -1.61 -11.47 -4.14
CA PRO A 103 -0.29 -11.97 -3.75
C PRO A 103 0.69 -10.87 -3.34
N TYR A 104 0.44 -9.63 -3.78
CA TYR A 104 1.29 -8.47 -3.51
C TYR A 104 0.66 -7.50 -2.53
N ALA A 105 -0.55 -7.77 -2.05
CA ALA A 105 -1.20 -7.01 -1.00
C ALA A 105 -0.65 -7.45 0.37
N LEU A 106 -0.39 -6.46 1.22
CA LEU A 106 0.07 -6.60 2.60
C LEU A 106 -1.07 -6.20 3.53
N PRO A 107 -1.78 -7.16 4.14
CA PRO A 107 -2.81 -6.85 5.12
C PRO A 107 -2.31 -5.88 6.19
N TRP A 108 -3.09 -4.83 6.49
CA TRP A 108 -2.67 -3.76 7.40
C TRP A 108 -2.29 -4.28 8.78
N HIS A 109 -3.00 -5.30 9.30
CA HIS A 109 -2.69 -5.90 10.59
C HIS A 109 -1.28 -6.50 10.66
N LEU A 110 -0.71 -6.95 9.54
CA LEU A 110 0.67 -7.45 9.49
C LEU A 110 1.72 -6.33 9.61
N LEU A 111 1.31 -5.05 9.58
CA LEU A 111 2.20 -3.93 9.86
C LEU A 111 2.14 -3.49 11.32
N VAL A 112 0.95 -3.53 11.91
CA VAL A 112 0.70 -2.89 13.23
C VAL A 112 0.52 -3.87 14.38
N CYS A 113 0.19 -5.14 14.09
CA CYS A 113 -0.06 -6.17 15.11
C CYS A 113 1.08 -7.20 15.23
N GLN A 114 2.19 -7.02 14.52
CA GLN A 114 3.34 -7.91 14.62
C GLN A 114 3.94 -7.79 16.03
N LYS A 115 4.06 -8.93 16.71
CA LYS A 115 4.71 -9.05 18.03
C LYS A 115 6.23 -9.20 17.94
N GLU A 116 6.78 -9.27 16.73
CA GLU A 116 8.23 -9.22 16.58
C GLU A 116 8.72 -7.86 17.10
N ASN A 117 9.66 -7.91 18.05
CA ASN A 117 10.29 -6.73 18.67
C ASN A 117 9.34 -5.84 19.50
N GLU A 118 8.54 -6.38 20.43
CA GLU A 118 7.67 -5.59 21.34
C GLU A 118 8.40 -4.48 22.13
N THR A 119 9.73 -4.50 22.17
CA THR A 119 10.57 -3.44 22.78
C THR A 119 10.67 -2.18 21.94
N GLU A 120 10.31 -2.21 20.65
CA GLU A 120 10.34 -1.06 19.73
C GLU A 120 8.97 -0.37 19.65
N ASP A 121 8.98 0.94 19.43
CA ASP A 121 7.76 1.71 19.19
C ASP A 121 7.02 1.24 17.92
N LEU A 122 5.71 1.49 17.87
CA LEU A 122 4.86 1.07 16.76
C LEU A 122 5.33 1.61 15.38
N PRO A 123 5.68 2.90 15.20
CA PRO A 123 6.25 3.41 13.95
C PRO A 123 7.49 2.63 13.47
N THR A 124 8.43 2.35 14.37
CA THR A 124 9.67 1.61 14.08
C THR A 124 9.35 0.19 13.62
N ARG A 125 8.50 -0.53 14.37
CA ARG A 125 8.03 -1.86 13.99
C ARG A 125 7.30 -1.88 12.65
N ALA A 126 6.38 -0.95 12.43
CA ALA A 126 5.62 -0.85 11.18
C ALA A 126 6.53 -0.54 9.98
N CYS A 127 7.53 0.31 10.16
CA CYS A 127 8.54 0.62 9.14
C CYS A 127 9.39 -0.62 8.82
N ALA A 128 9.85 -1.36 9.83
CA ALA A 128 10.59 -2.60 9.65
C ALA A 128 9.74 -3.66 8.93
N ALA A 129 8.49 -3.86 9.36
CA ALA A 129 7.55 -4.77 8.71
C ALA A 129 7.28 -4.36 7.27
N TRP A 130 7.09 -3.07 6.97
CA TRP A 130 6.92 -2.59 5.59
C TRP A 130 8.14 -2.92 4.72
N LYS A 131 9.35 -2.63 5.21
CA LYS A 131 10.60 -2.94 4.50
C LYS A 131 10.76 -4.42 4.21
N ARG A 132 10.42 -5.27 5.17
CA ARG A 132 10.52 -6.72 5.01
C ARG A 132 9.45 -7.26 4.07
N GLU A 133 8.20 -6.86 4.27
CA GLU A 133 7.04 -7.50 3.67
C GLU A 133 6.61 -6.88 2.34
N ALA A 134 6.45 -5.54 2.30
CA ALA A 134 5.95 -4.85 1.12
C ALA A 134 7.02 -4.81 0.01
N ILE A 135 8.27 -4.53 0.38
CA ILE A 135 9.39 -4.50 -0.58
C ILE A 135 9.68 -5.92 -1.10
N ALA A 136 9.63 -6.96 -0.26
CA ALA A 136 9.81 -8.32 -0.74
C ALA A 136 8.73 -8.75 -1.75
N ARG A 137 7.47 -8.38 -1.52
CA ARG A 137 6.37 -8.60 -2.47
C ARG A 137 6.61 -7.85 -3.79
N GLU A 138 7.05 -6.59 -3.71
CA GLU A 138 7.40 -5.80 -4.90
C GLU A 138 8.57 -6.44 -5.68
N GLN A 139 9.62 -6.89 -4.99
CA GLN A 139 10.75 -7.57 -5.63
C GLN A 139 10.35 -8.91 -6.26
N SER A 140 9.47 -9.66 -5.60
CA SER A 140 8.89 -10.89 -6.16
C SER A 140 8.16 -10.62 -7.48
N LEU A 141 7.35 -9.55 -7.55
CA LEU A 141 6.72 -9.12 -8.79
C LEU A 141 7.78 -8.78 -9.85
N LEU A 142 8.77 -7.94 -9.52
CA LEU A 142 9.83 -7.54 -10.45
C LEU A 142 10.54 -8.73 -11.08
N ASN A 143 10.84 -9.75 -10.28
CA ASN A 143 11.49 -10.96 -10.75
C ASN A 143 10.62 -11.75 -11.74
N SER A 144 9.30 -11.67 -11.62
CA SER A 144 8.34 -12.29 -12.56
C SER A 144 8.15 -11.52 -13.86
N LEU A 145 8.54 -10.24 -13.92
CA LEU A 145 8.43 -9.42 -15.12
C LEU A 145 9.54 -9.72 -16.13
N GLY A 146 9.26 -9.48 -17.42
CA GLY A 146 10.29 -9.50 -18.46
C GLY A 146 11.35 -8.41 -18.25
N GLU A 147 12.58 -8.68 -18.71
CA GLU A 147 13.79 -7.88 -18.43
C GLU A 147 13.60 -6.38 -18.66
N ARG A 148 13.09 -5.97 -19.84
CA ARG A 148 12.84 -4.56 -20.15
C ARG A 148 11.97 -3.87 -19.09
N ARG A 149 10.86 -4.51 -18.71
CA ARG A 149 9.90 -3.93 -17.77
C ARG A 149 10.45 -3.90 -16.34
N ARG A 150 11.21 -4.93 -15.97
CA ARG A 150 11.93 -4.99 -14.69
C ARG A 150 12.89 -3.81 -14.56
N ASN A 151 13.71 -3.56 -15.59
CA ASN A 151 14.69 -2.48 -15.59
C ASN A 151 14.02 -1.10 -15.49
N GLU A 152 12.97 -0.84 -16.29
CA GLU A 152 12.17 0.40 -16.22
C GLU A 152 11.65 0.66 -14.79
N LEU A 153 11.05 -0.35 -14.16
CA LEU A 153 10.45 -0.19 -12.84
C LEU A 153 11.51 -0.12 -11.73
N GLN A 154 12.62 -0.85 -11.85
CA GLN A 154 13.69 -0.85 -10.87
C GLN A 154 14.40 0.51 -10.80
N GLN A 155 14.61 1.18 -11.94
CA GLN A 155 15.13 2.54 -11.98
C GLN A 155 14.18 3.53 -11.28
N ALA A 156 12.87 3.43 -11.54
CA ALA A 156 11.85 4.24 -10.88
C ALA A 156 11.72 3.96 -9.38
N LEU A 157 12.15 2.79 -8.91
CA LEU A 157 12.15 2.38 -7.51
C LEU A 157 13.38 2.86 -6.75
N GLN A 158 14.56 2.76 -7.36
CA GLN A 158 15.81 3.27 -6.78
C GLN A 158 15.73 4.78 -6.48
N ALA A 159 14.97 5.53 -7.29
CA ALA A 159 14.72 6.95 -7.08
C ALA A 159 13.84 7.27 -5.85
N ARG A 160 13.17 6.30 -5.21
CA ARG A 160 12.19 6.55 -4.14
C ARG A 160 12.80 6.81 -2.76
N GLY A 161 14.13 6.80 -2.64
CA GLY A 161 14.82 6.99 -1.37
C GLY A 161 14.59 5.82 -0.38
N GLN A 162 15.20 5.91 0.80
CA GLN A 162 15.02 4.90 1.84
C GLN A 162 13.73 5.18 2.63
N VAL A 163 12.91 4.14 2.83
CA VAL A 163 11.80 4.19 3.80
C VAL A 163 12.40 4.43 5.18
N ARG A 164 11.95 5.45 5.89
CA ARG A 164 12.41 5.78 7.24
C ARG A 164 11.25 6.28 8.09
N VAL A 165 11.37 6.10 9.40
CA VAL A 165 10.54 6.80 10.38
C VAL A 165 11.02 8.24 10.43
N TRP A 166 10.11 9.18 10.65
CA TRP A 166 10.45 10.58 10.87
C TRP A 166 10.32 10.89 12.36
N ASP A 167 11.27 11.67 12.89
CA ASP A 167 11.35 12.00 14.31
C ASP A 167 10.16 12.85 14.78
N ALA A 168 9.57 13.63 13.87
CA ALA A 168 8.37 14.41 14.10
C ALA A 168 7.36 14.21 12.97
N ALA A 169 6.08 14.15 13.33
CA ALA A 169 5.00 14.24 12.36
C ALA A 169 4.94 15.66 11.78
N PRO A 170 4.49 15.83 10.51
CA PRO A 170 4.25 17.16 9.96
C PRO A 170 3.30 17.97 10.85
N ASP A 171 3.48 19.30 10.91
CA ASP A 171 2.72 20.17 11.82
C ASP A 171 1.20 19.99 11.70
N TYR A 172 0.68 19.84 10.48
CA TYR A 172 -0.75 19.60 10.25
C TYR A 172 -1.23 18.26 10.82
N VAL A 173 -0.36 17.23 10.85
CA VAL A 173 -0.68 15.93 11.48
C VAL A 173 -0.66 16.09 12.99
N SER A 174 0.35 16.77 13.53
CA SER A 174 0.46 17.05 14.96
C SER A 174 -0.75 17.84 15.47
N ALA A 175 -1.22 18.84 14.72
CA ALA A 175 -2.43 19.59 15.06
C ALA A 175 -3.65 18.66 15.13
N ILE A 176 -3.88 17.83 14.10
CA ILE A 176 -5.00 16.86 14.07
C ILE A 176 -4.91 15.85 15.22
N VAL A 177 -3.71 15.37 15.57
CA VAL A 177 -3.51 14.42 16.69
C VAL A 177 -3.88 15.05 18.04
N ASN A 178 -3.68 16.36 18.18
CA ASN A 178 -3.96 17.10 19.41
C ASN A 178 -5.34 17.78 19.41
N ASP A 179 -6.22 17.42 18.45
CA ASP A 179 -7.53 18.04 18.26
C ASP A 179 -7.46 19.58 18.07
N VAL A 180 -6.38 20.07 17.43
CA VAL A 180 -6.16 21.47 17.06
C VAL A 180 -6.36 21.65 15.56
N GLU A 181 -6.98 22.76 15.16
CA GLU A 181 -7.09 23.13 13.74
C GLU A 181 -5.72 23.54 13.18
N PRO A 182 -5.25 22.94 12.08
CA PRO A 182 -3.95 23.29 11.52
C PRO A 182 -3.96 24.68 10.88
N ASP A 183 -2.89 25.45 11.08
CA ASP A 183 -2.72 26.83 10.54
C ASP A 183 -2.84 26.92 9.01
N SER A 184 -2.63 25.79 8.32
CA SER A 184 -2.82 25.67 6.88
C SER A 184 -3.59 24.39 6.55
N PRO A 185 -4.43 24.41 5.49
CA PRO A 185 -5.15 23.22 5.09
C PRO A 185 -4.13 22.12 4.72
N PRO A 186 -4.32 20.90 5.24
CA PRO A 186 -3.37 19.83 5.00
C PRO A 186 -3.25 19.58 3.48
N PRO A 187 -2.04 19.30 2.95
CA PRO A 187 -1.85 18.98 1.52
C PRO A 187 -2.42 17.61 1.14
N VAL A 188 -3.16 16.98 2.06
CA VAL A 188 -3.74 15.66 1.95
C VAL A 188 -5.24 15.73 2.22
N GLN A 189 -6.01 14.91 1.51
CA GLN A 189 -7.47 14.89 1.68
C GLN A 189 -7.90 14.30 3.03
N ARG A 190 -7.08 13.41 3.61
CA ARG A 190 -7.39 12.67 4.85
C ARG A 190 -6.11 12.29 5.60
N VAL A 191 -6.20 12.25 6.92
CA VAL A 191 -5.18 11.72 7.84
C VAL A 191 -5.79 10.55 8.62
N ILE A 192 -5.03 9.46 8.77
CA ILE A 192 -5.43 8.29 9.57
C ILE A 192 -4.41 8.16 10.70
N ILE A 193 -4.88 8.21 11.95
CA ILE A 193 -4.04 8.11 13.14
C ILE A 193 -4.24 6.74 13.77
N VAL A 194 -3.12 6.05 14.06
CA VAL A 194 -3.11 4.79 14.79
C VAL A 194 -2.39 5.03 16.10
N ARG A 195 -3.05 4.67 17.21
CA ARG A 195 -2.50 4.78 18.56
C ARG A 195 -2.55 3.42 19.25
N GLU A 196 -1.49 3.09 19.96
CA GLU A 196 -1.50 1.96 20.88
C GLU A 196 -2.38 2.33 22.07
N VAL A 197 -3.29 1.44 22.44
CA VAL A 197 -4.12 1.61 23.64
C VAL A 197 -3.48 0.77 24.73
N THR A 198 -2.76 1.41 25.64
CA THR A 198 -2.33 0.75 26.87
C THR A 198 -3.55 0.52 27.75
N ALA A 199 -3.84 -0.76 28.01
CA ALA A 199 -4.89 -1.20 28.92
C ALA A 199 -4.53 -0.95 30.39
#